data_AF-A0A947LZ14-F1
#
_entry.id   AF-A0A947LZ14-F1
#
_cell.length_a   1.000
_cell.length_b   1.000
_cell.length_c   1.000
_cell.angle_alpha   90.00
_cell.angle_beta   90.00
_cell.angle_gamma   90.00
#
_symmetry.space_group_name_H-M   'P 1'
#
loop_
_entity.id
_entity.type
_entity.pdbx_description
1 polymer ?
#
loop_
_entity_poly.entity_id
_entity_poly.type
_entity_poly.pdbx_seq_one_letter_code
_entity_poly.pdbx_strand_id
1 'polypeptide(L)'
;MNISFPRLMGLYFRIVILLLCLSVGVMFLVAGARVALAASLKTVSIINGDSMTVGDIFDGLPPEKASYILGPSPAAGKDMVLDARDLMRIAIALDLPWRPDSSADKITVRRNATIIDKTVIDDGLRSALLSKGLDGAFDIAYSTGTPTIALNPGLPATFDVTALELDRTQDTFRATLSAPSADDAQSVTTLSGTIRHKVAVPVLKSTLKNGDIISARDLDLIEIFARDLQPDMVLDMESAVGLTPRRVIA
;
A
#
# COMPACT_ATOMS: atom_id res chain seq x y z
N MET A 1 62.32 -9.59 -72.90
CA MET A 1 61.74 -8.66 -71.89
C MET A 1 60.52 -7.98 -72.51
N ASN A 2 59.31 -8.49 -72.22
CA ASN A 2 58.05 -7.75 -72.37
C ASN A 2 56.93 -8.59 -71.74
N ILE A 3 56.65 -8.33 -70.46
CA ILE A 3 55.59 -9.02 -69.72
C ILE A 3 54.29 -8.30 -70.05
N SER A 4 53.34 -9.00 -70.68
CA SER A 4 52.04 -8.47 -71.09
C SER A 4 51.25 -7.91 -69.89
N PHE A 5 51.23 -6.58 -69.80
CA PHE A 5 50.52 -5.77 -68.82
C PHE A 5 48.98 -6.02 -68.67
N PRO A 6 48.20 -6.44 -69.70
CA PRO A 6 46.74 -6.48 -69.55
C PRO A 6 46.17 -7.66 -68.75
N ARG A 7 46.96 -8.72 -68.49
CA ARG A 7 46.46 -9.89 -67.72
C ARG A 7 46.54 -9.69 -66.21
N LEU A 8 47.52 -8.93 -65.71
CA LEU A 8 47.60 -8.60 -64.28
C LEU A 8 46.46 -7.66 -63.85
N MET A 9 46.12 -6.66 -64.68
CA MET A 9 45.11 -5.66 -64.36
C MET A 9 43.70 -6.27 -64.17
N GLY A 10 43.33 -7.27 -64.98
CA GLY A 10 42.07 -8.00 -64.81
C GLY A 10 42.02 -8.89 -63.56
N LEU A 11 43.17 -9.37 -63.08
CA LEU A 11 43.26 -10.14 -61.84
C LEU A 11 43.10 -9.24 -60.61
N TYR A 12 43.76 -8.07 -60.59
CA TYR A 12 43.59 -7.09 -59.51
C TYR A 12 42.15 -6.59 -59.39
N PHE A 13 41.50 -6.32 -60.53
CA PHE A 13 40.10 -5.87 -60.53
C PHE A 13 39.15 -6.91 -59.91
N ARG A 14 39.34 -8.21 -60.22
CA ARG A 14 38.56 -9.31 -59.63
C ARG A 14 38.81 -9.48 -58.13
N ILE A 15 40.06 -9.31 -57.69
CA ILE A 15 40.43 -9.37 -56.28
C ILE A 15 39.79 -8.21 -55.49
N VAL A 16 39.80 -7.00 -56.05
CA VAL A 16 39.16 -5.83 -55.42
C VAL A 16 37.65 -6.00 -55.31
N ILE A 17 36.98 -6.53 -56.34
CA ILE A 17 35.54 -6.83 -56.28
C ILE A 17 35.25 -7.90 -55.22
N LEU A 18 36.04 -8.97 -55.15
CA LEU A 18 35.87 -10.01 -54.14
C LEU A 18 36.04 -9.46 -52.73
N LEU A 19 37.05 -8.62 -52.49
CA LEU A 19 37.27 -7.97 -51.19
C LEU A 19 36.14 -7.01 -50.83
N LEU A 20 35.58 -6.29 -51.81
CA LEU A 20 34.45 -5.38 -51.60
C LEU A 20 33.14 -6.13 -51.34
N CYS A 21 32.88 -7.24 -52.03
CA CYS A 21 31.75 -8.11 -51.73
C CYS A 21 31.89 -8.77 -50.36
N LEU A 22 33.11 -9.18 -49.98
CA LEU A 22 33.38 -9.75 -48.65
C LEU A 22 33.15 -8.72 -47.55
N SER A 23 33.62 -7.48 -47.74
CA SER A 23 33.45 -6.41 -46.74
C SER A 23 31.98 -5.99 -46.59
N VAL A 24 31.24 -5.87 -47.70
CA VAL A 24 29.79 -5.60 -47.67
C VAL A 24 29.03 -6.76 -47.02
N GLY A 25 29.41 -8.00 -47.31
CA GLY A 25 28.82 -9.20 -46.68
C GLY A 25 29.03 -9.22 -45.17
N VAL A 26 30.26 -8.94 -44.70
CA VAL A 26 30.59 -8.85 -43.27
C VAL A 26 29.86 -7.68 -42.60
N MET A 27 29.77 -6.53 -43.28
CA MET A 27 29.02 -5.36 -42.77
C MET A 27 27.53 -5.67 -42.61
N PHE A 28 26.91 -6.40 -43.54
CA PHE A 28 25.52 -6.86 -43.41
C PHE A 28 25.34 -7.87 -42.27
N LEU A 29 26.33 -8.75 -42.05
CA LEU A 29 26.29 -9.76 -40.99
C LEU A 29 26.42 -9.14 -39.59
N VAL A 30 27.29 -8.13 -39.45
CA VAL A 30 27.45 -7.37 -38.20
C VAL A 30 26.27 -6.42 -37.95
N ALA A 31 25.72 -5.79 -38.99
CA ALA A 31 24.54 -4.92 -38.86
C ALA A 31 23.25 -5.69 -38.54
N GLY A 32 23.18 -6.97 -38.92
CA GLY A 32 22.03 -7.85 -38.67
C GLY A 32 22.00 -8.51 -37.29
N ALA A 33 23.12 -8.49 -36.54
CA ALA A 33 23.19 -9.01 -35.19
C ALA A 33 22.56 -8.04 -34.18
N ARG A 34 21.25 -7.78 -34.32
CA ARG A 34 20.47 -7.29 -33.18
C ARG A 34 20.41 -8.44 -32.19
N VAL A 35 21.05 -8.27 -31.04
CA VAL A 35 20.85 -9.17 -29.90
C VAL A 35 19.36 -9.15 -29.60
N ALA A 36 18.65 -10.19 -30.03
CA ALA A 36 17.28 -10.43 -29.63
C ALA A 36 17.35 -10.88 -28.17
N LEU A 37 17.35 -9.92 -27.25
CA LEU A 37 17.06 -10.20 -25.85
C LEU A 37 15.64 -10.78 -25.83
N ALA A 38 15.53 -12.06 -25.52
CA ALA A 38 14.23 -12.70 -25.35
C ALA A 38 13.50 -11.97 -24.23
N ALA A 39 12.21 -11.72 -24.43
CA ALA A 39 11.41 -11.09 -23.40
C ALA A 39 11.32 -12.04 -22.21
N SER A 40 11.53 -11.52 -20.99
CA SER A 40 11.47 -12.29 -19.75
C SER A 40 10.39 -11.75 -18.83
N LEU A 41 9.67 -12.63 -18.14
CA LEU A 41 8.59 -12.25 -17.24
C LEU A 41 9.13 -11.75 -15.90
N LYS A 42 8.64 -10.61 -15.42
CA LYS A 42 8.85 -10.14 -14.05
C LYS A 42 7.97 -10.93 -13.08
N THR A 43 8.47 -11.21 -11.87
CA THR A 43 7.67 -11.87 -10.82
C THR A 43 6.74 -10.88 -10.10
N VAL A 44 7.22 -9.66 -9.85
CA VAL A 44 6.49 -8.60 -9.17
C VAL A 44 6.80 -7.26 -9.86
N SER A 45 5.79 -6.42 -10.00
CA SER A 45 5.93 -5.06 -10.54
C SER A 45 5.22 -4.06 -9.65
N ILE A 46 5.83 -2.90 -9.43
CA ILE A 46 5.25 -1.80 -8.65
C ILE A 46 5.06 -0.61 -9.58
N ILE A 47 3.82 -0.20 -9.76
CA ILE A 47 3.43 0.88 -10.67
C ILE A 47 3.01 2.11 -9.88
N ASN A 48 3.49 3.28 -10.27
CA ASN A 48 3.11 4.56 -9.66
C ASN A 48 1.91 5.24 -10.37
N GLY A 49 1.73 4.99 -11.67
CA GLY A 49 0.73 5.65 -12.49
C GLY A 49 -0.60 4.90 -12.65
N ASP A 50 -1.54 5.57 -13.31
CA ASP A 50 -2.89 5.07 -13.57
C ASP A 50 -2.96 3.96 -14.62
N SER A 51 -1.89 3.79 -15.41
CA SER A 51 -1.81 2.82 -16.48
C SER A 51 -0.58 1.93 -16.33
N MET A 52 -0.73 0.69 -16.77
CA MET A 52 0.37 -0.27 -16.86
C MET A 52 0.86 -0.36 -18.31
N THR A 53 2.16 -0.53 -18.44
CA THR A 53 2.85 -0.70 -19.72
C THR A 53 3.37 -2.13 -19.88
N VAL A 54 3.75 -2.49 -21.10
CA VAL A 54 4.39 -3.79 -21.36
C VAL A 54 5.70 -3.93 -20.58
N GLY A 55 6.46 -2.84 -20.46
CA GLY A 55 7.70 -2.79 -19.70
C GLY A 55 7.49 -3.01 -18.19
N ASP A 56 6.29 -2.80 -17.67
CA ASP A 56 5.98 -3.14 -16.27
C ASP A 56 5.84 -4.65 -16.06
N ILE A 57 5.66 -5.44 -17.12
CA ILE A 57 5.43 -6.89 -17.07
C ILE A 57 6.63 -7.68 -17.57
N PHE A 58 7.20 -7.25 -18.70
CA PHE A 58 8.27 -7.96 -19.40
C PHE A 58 9.55 -7.14 -19.46
N ASP A 59 10.67 -7.78 -19.17
CA ASP A 59 12.02 -7.23 -19.38
C ASP A 59 12.61 -7.67 -20.73
N GLY A 60 13.72 -7.05 -21.13
CA GLY A 60 14.45 -7.41 -22.35
C GLY A 60 13.84 -6.87 -23.65
N LEU A 61 12.78 -6.06 -23.56
CA LEU A 61 12.11 -5.47 -24.71
C LEU A 61 12.76 -4.16 -25.17
N PRO A 62 12.72 -3.84 -26.49
CA PRO A 62 13.07 -2.52 -26.98
C PRO A 62 12.18 -1.42 -26.34
N PRO A 63 12.70 -0.19 -26.14
CA PRO A 63 11.96 0.89 -25.47
C PRO A 63 10.58 1.17 -26.08
N GLU A 64 10.47 1.12 -27.42
CA GLU A 64 9.23 1.37 -28.15
C GLU A 64 8.12 0.34 -27.82
N LYS A 65 8.49 -0.94 -27.69
CA LYS A 65 7.55 -1.98 -27.26
C LYS A 65 7.26 -1.89 -25.76
N ALA A 66 8.27 -1.60 -24.95
CA ALA A 66 8.14 -1.49 -23.50
C ALA A 66 7.18 -0.36 -23.08
N SER A 67 7.16 0.76 -23.80
CA SER A 67 6.27 1.90 -23.51
C SER A 67 4.80 1.71 -23.90
N TYR A 68 4.44 0.59 -24.54
CA TYR A 68 3.06 0.35 -24.97
C TYR A 68 2.13 0.20 -23.75
N ILE A 69 1.03 0.95 -23.73
CA ILE A 69 0.05 0.92 -22.63
C ILE A 69 -0.88 -0.28 -22.81
N LEU A 70 -0.93 -1.15 -21.81
CA LEU A 70 -1.80 -2.33 -21.80
C LEU A 70 -3.20 -2.01 -21.28
N GLY A 71 -3.31 -1.08 -20.34
CA GLY A 71 -4.58 -0.73 -19.72
C GLY A 71 -4.42 -0.05 -18.37
N PRO A 72 -5.53 0.10 -17.63
CA PRO A 72 -5.51 0.74 -16.32
C PRO A 72 -4.81 -0.14 -15.27
N SER A 73 -3.96 0.48 -14.46
CA SER A 73 -3.36 -0.13 -13.27
C SER A 73 -4.44 -0.54 -12.26
N PRO A 74 -4.11 -1.43 -11.29
CA PRO A 74 -4.98 -1.69 -10.14
C PRO A 74 -5.37 -0.40 -9.41
N ALA A 75 -6.33 -0.46 -8.49
CA ALA A 75 -6.56 0.67 -7.59
C ALA A 75 -5.32 0.91 -6.68
N ALA A 76 -5.13 2.14 -6.19
CA ALA A 76 -4.01 2.49 -5.34
C ALA A 76 -3.92 1.53 -4.13
N GLY A 77 -2.73 0.98 -3.87
CA GLY A 77 -2.50 0.04 -2.77
C GLY A 77 -3.10 -1.35 -2.99
N LYS A 78 -3.64 -1.63 -4.19
CA LYS A 78 -4.17 -2.95 -4.57
C LYS A 78 -3.21 -3.67 -5.50
N ASP A 79 -3.40 -4.98 -5.51
CA ASP A 79 -2.68 -5.92 -6.35
C ASP A 79 -3.61 -6.46 -7.44
N MET A 80 -3.03 -6.75 -8.60
CA MET A 80 -3.65 -7.53 -9.66
C MET A 80 -2.66 -8.62 -10.07
N VAL A 81 -3.19 -9.82 -10.31
CA VAL A 81 -2.39 -10.95 -10.78
C VAL A 81 -2.73 -11.19 -12.24
N LEU A 82 -1.70 -11.26 -13.08
CA LEU A 82 -1.83 -11.71 -14.47
C LEU A 82 -1.25 -13.11 -14.55
N ASP A 83 -2.08 -14.08 -14.93
CA ASP A 83 -1.69 -15.47 -15.06
C ASP A 83 -1.08 -15.78 -16.44
N ALA A 84 -0.56 -16.99 -16.61
CA ALA A 84 0.06 -17.44 -17.85
C ALA A 84 -0.85 -17.25 -19.09
N ARG A 85 -2.18 -17.38 -18.94
CA ARG A 85 -3.12 -17.24 -20.06
C ARG A 85 -3.26 -15.78 -20.48
N ASP A 86 -3.39 -14.86 -19.53
CA ASP A 86 -3.45 -13.43 -19.82
C ASP A 86 -2.12 -12.92 -20.38
N LEU A 87 -1.00 -13.35 -19.80
CA LEU A 87 0.33 -13.03 -20.29
C LEU A 87 0.56 -13.53 -21.72
N MET A 88 0.09 -14.74 -22.05
CA MET A 88 0.20 -15.29 -23.40
C MET A 88 -0.65 -14.50 -24.40
N ARG A 89 -1.85 -14.06 -24.01
CA ARG A 89 -2.70 -13.20 -24.85
C ARG A 89 -2.01 -11.87 -25.15
N ILE A 90 -1.38 -11.24 -24.16
CA ILE A 90 -0.62 -10.00 -24.33
C ILE A 90 0.56 -10.23 -25.28
N ALA A 91 1.32 -11.32 -25.07
CA ALA A 91 2.48 -11.64 -25.90
C ALA A 91 2.09 -11.88 -27.37
N ILE A 92 1.01 -12.62 -27.64
CA ILE A 92 0.51 -12.83 -29.00
C ILE A 92 0.03 -11.51 -29.62
N ALA A 93 -0.75 -10.71 -28.88
CA ALA A 93 -1.33 -9.47 -29.40
C ALA A 93 -0.27 -8.42 -29.79
N LEU A 94 0.86 -8.40 -29.09
CA LEU A 94 1.94 -7.42 -29.29
C LEU A 94 3.20 -8.02 -29.95
N ASP A 95 3.08 -9.26 -30.45
CA ASP A 95 4.17 -10.00 -31.08
C ASP A 95 5.45 -9.99 -30.21
N LEU A 96 5.29 -10.30 -28.93
CA LEU A 96 6.39 -10.36 -27.97
C LEU A 96 7.06 -11.73 -28.03
N PRO A 97 8.40 -11.80 -27.99
CA PRO A 97 9.14 -13.06 -27.99
C PRO A 97 9.13 -13.70 -26.58
N TRP A 98 7.93 -13.95 -26.06
CA TRP A 98 7.70 -14.57 -24.75
C TRP A 98 6.66 -15.69 -24.87
N ARG A 99 6.87 -16.78 -24.13
CA ARG A 99 5.92 -17.86 -23.92
C ARG A 99 6.02 -18.33 -22.47
N PRO A 100 4.93 -18.82 -21.86
CA PRO A 100 5.00 -19.39 -20.52
C PRO A 100 5.87 -20.65 -20.52
N ASP A 101 6.73 -20.77 -19.52
CA ASP A 101 7.47 -22.00 -19.23
C ASP A 101 6.53 -23.02 -18.57
N SER A 102 5.54 -22.54 -17.82
CA SER A 102 4.53 -23.37 -17.17
C SER A 102 3.17 -22.66 -17.04
N SER A 103 2.11 -23.42 -16.76
CA SER A 103 0.81 -22.83 -16.41
C SER A 103 0.81 -22.11 -15.05
N ALA A 104 1.87 -22.26 -14.25
CA ALA A 104 2.01 -21.59 -12.96
C ALA A 104 2.62 -20.18 -13.09
N ASP A 105 3.11 -19.82 -14.28
CA ASP A 105 3.70 -18.51 -14.54
C ASP A 105 2.67 -17.42 -14.28
N LYS A 106 3.10 -16.41 -13.51
CA LYS A 106 2.27 -15.27 -13.15
C LYS A 106 3.14 -14.10 -12.72
N ILE A 107 2.56 -12.91 -12.80
CA ILE A 107 3.12 -11.69 -12.22
C ILE A 107 2.10 -11.09 -11.27
N THR A 108 2.59 -10.54 -10.15
CA THR A 108 1.81 -9.65 -9.30
C THR A 108 2.16 -8.20 -9.62
N VAL A 109 1.19 -7.47 -10.15
CA VAL A 109 1.27 -6.04 -10.40
C VAL A 109 0.63 -5.31 -9.21
N ARG A 110 1.43 -4.55 -8.47
CA ARG A 110 1.01 -3.74 -7.33
C ARG A 110 1.00 -2.27 -7.72
N ARG A 111 -0.05 -1.55 -7.37
CA ARG A 111 -0.01 -0.09 -7.48
C ARG A 111 0.48 0.52 -6.17
N ASN A 112 1.53 1.33 -6.27
CA ASN A 112 2.04 2.10 -5.15
C ASN A 112 0.96 3.05 -4.61
N ALA A 113 1.01 3.37 -3.31
CA ALA A 113 0.05 4.24 -2.67
C ALA A 113 0.62 4.94 -1.44
N THR A 114 0.15 6.16 -1.20
CA THR A 114 0.21 6.75 0.14
C THR A 114 -0.92 6.15 0.97
N ILE A 115 -0.61 5.61 2.14
CA ILE A 115 -1.59 4.99 3.02
C ILE A 115 -1.88 5.91 4.21
N ILE A 116 -3.17 6.16 4.45
CA ILE A 116 -3.67 6.71 5.71
C ILE A 116 -4.05 5.52 6.58
N ASP A 117 -3.27 5.30 7.63
CA ASP A 117 -3.47 4.19 8.56
C ASP A 117 -4.49 4.53 9.66
N LYS A 118 -4.85 3.49 10.43
CA LYS A 118 -5.82 3.58 11.52
C LYS A 118 -5.49 4.67 12.53
N THR A 119 -4.22 4.89 12.86
CA THR A 119 -3.80 5.85 13.89
C THR A 119 -4.18 7.26 13.48
N VAL A 120 -3.84 7.64 12.25
CA VAL A 120 -4.19 8.95 11.69
C VAL A 120 -5.71 9.12 11.61
N ILE A 121 -6.42 8.06 11.21
CA ILE A 121 -7.90 8.06 11.16
C ILE A 121 -8.51 8.22 12.55
N ASP A 122 -8.01 7.49 13.55
CA ASP A 122 -8.48 7.56 14.93
C ASP A 122 -8.30 8.96 15.51
N ASP A 123 -7.14 9.59 15.29
CA ASP A 123 -6.82 10.92 15.82
C ASP A 123 -7.72 12.00 15.20
N GLY A 124 -7.92 11.94 13.88
CA GLY A 124 -8.83 12.86 13.17
C GLY A 124 -10.28 12.66 13.56
N LEU A 125 -10.76 11.41 13.65
CA LEU A 125 -12.12 11.10 14.11
C LEU A 125 -12.33 11.47 15.57
N ARG A 126 -11.36 11.21 16.46
CA ARG A 126 -11.43 11.60 17.87
C ARG A 126 -11.61 13.11 17.99
N SER A 127 -10.81 13.88 17.27
CA SER A 127 -10.92 15.35 17.25
C SER A 127 -12.28 15.84 16.76
N ALA A 128 -12.82 15.21 15.71
CA ALA A 128 -14.15 15.52 15.19
C ALA A 128 -15.29 15.14 16.15
N LEU A 129 -15.19 14.00 16.84
CA LEU A 129 -16.15 13.53 17.83
C LEU A 129 -16.18 14.43 19.07
N LEU A 130 -15.00 14.83 19.59
CA LEU A 130 -14.89 15.81 20.67
C LEU A 130 -15.54 17.14 20.28
N SER A 131 -15.31 17.59 19.04
CA SER A 131 -15.93 18.82 18.52
C SER A 131 -17.46 18.72 18.37
N LYS A 132 -18.02 17.51 18.25
CA LYS A 132 -19.47 17.23 18.30
C LYS A 132 -20.01 17.09 19.74
N GLY A 133 -19.20 17.37 20.74
CA GLY A 133 -19.56 17.35 22.16
C GLY A 133 -19.64 15.95 22.75
N LEU A 134 -18.89 14.98 22.20
CA LEU A 134 -18.58 13.75 22.93
C LEU A 134 -17.50 14.07 23.96
N ASP A 135 -17.77 13.83 25.23
CA ASP A 135 -16.85 14.15 26.33
C ASP A 135 -16.18 12.89 26.89
N GLY A 136 -15.04 13.07 27.56
CA GLY A 136 -14.34 12.01 28.28
C GLY A 136 -13.42 11.14 27.40
N ALA A 137 -12.87 10.10 28.03
CA ALA A 137 -12.01 9.14 27.37
C ALA A 137 -12.86 8.07 26.66
N PHE A 138 -12.51 7.74 25.42
CA PHE A 138 -13.18 6.69 24.67
C PHE A 138 -12.24 6.04 23.66
N ASP A 139 -12.62 4.83 23.24
CA ASP A 139 -12.07 4.17 22.06
C ASP A 139 -13.10 4.08 20.95
N ILE A 140 -12.61 4.09 19.71
CA ILE A 140 -13.40 3.89 18.50
C ILE A 140 -13.31 2.41 18.11
N ALA A 141 -14.45 1.74 18.03
CA ALA A 141 -14.55 0.38 17.52
C ALA A 141 -15.27 0.39 16.17
N TYR A 142 -14.56 0.04 15.10
CA TYR A 142 -15.11 0.05 13.75
C TYR A 142 -15.99 -1.18 13.49
N SER A 143 -17.08 -1.00 12.76
CA SER A 143 -17.99 -2.08 12.38
C SER A 143 -17.34 -3.10 11.45
N THR A 144 -16.36 -2.68 10.65
CA THR A 144 -15.73 -3.51 9.61
C THR A 144 -14.21 -3.33 9.58
N GLY A 145 -13.48 -4.36 9.99
CA GLY A 145 -12.04 -4.46 9.84
C GLY A 145 -11.25 -3.28 10.44
N THR A 146 -9.97 -3.20 10.07
CA THR A 146 -9.13 -2.04 10.38
C THR A 146 -9.28 -1.02 9.27
N PRO A 147 -9.68 0.24 9.55
CA PRO A 147 -9.85 1.24 8.51
C PRO A 147 -8.50 1.65 7.92
N THR A 148 -8.48 1.83 6.61
CA THR A 148 -7.34 2.38 5.89
C THR A 148 -7.83 3.04 4.62
N ILE A 149 -7.17 4.12 4.20
CA ILE A 149 -7.43 4.80 2.93
C ILE A 149 -6.16 4.77 2.11
N ALA A 150 -6.26 4.31 0.86
CA ALA A 150 -5.16 4.31 -0.08
C ALA A 150 -5.34 5.46 -1.08
N LEU A 151 -4.31 6.29 -1.19
CA LEU A 151 -4.24 7.43 -2.10
C LEU A 151 -3.18 7.19 -3.17
N ASN A 152 -3.28 7.92 -4.27
CA ASN A 152 -2.21 7.95 -5.26
C ASN A 152 -0.88 8.37 -4.63
N PRO A 153 0.26 7.80 -5.11
CA PRO A 153 1.55 8.07 -4.52
C PRO A 153 1.93 9.54 -4.65
N GLY A 154 2.52 10.10 -3.60
CA GLY A 154 2.96 11.50 -3.54
C GLY A 154 1.91 12.47 -3.00
N LEU A 155 0.68 12.03 -2.77
CA LEU A 155 -0.32 12.81 -2.04
C LEU A 155 -0.06 12.77 -0.53
N PRO A 156 -0.44 13.83 0.21
CA PRO A 156 -0.32 13.85 1.66
C PRO A 156 -1.28 12.84 2.29
N ALA A 157 -0.82 12.18 3.36
CA ALA A 157 -1.60 11.23 4.14
C ALA A 157 -2.56 11.94 5.12
N THR A 158 -3.41 12.82 4.60
CA THR A 158 -4.35 13.64 5.37
C THR A 158 -5.79 13.35 4.93
N PHE A 159 -6.77 13.79 5.71
CA PHE A 159 -8.17 13.73 5.32
C PHE A 159 -8.97 14.77 6.10
N ASP A 160 -10.16 15.09 5.59
CA ASP A 160 -11.17 15.88 6.27
C ASP A 160 -12.40 15.03 6.61
N VAL A 161 -12.97 15.25 7.79
CA VAL A 161 -14.26 14.67 8.18
C VAL A 161 -15.38 15.54 7.61
N THR A 162 -15.92 15.16 6.45
CA THR A 162 -16.92 15.97 5.72
C THR A 162 -18.34 15.76 6.23
N ALA A 163 -18.62 14.59 6.81
CA ALA A 163 -19.87 14.36 7.52
C ALA A 163 -19.62 13.51 8.77
N LEU A 164 -20.33 13.82 9.86
CA LEU A 164 -20.27 13.06 11.10
C LEU A 164 -21.63 13.07 11.79
N GLU A 165 -22.19 11.87 11.93
CA GLU A 165 -23.40 11.56 12.67
C GLU A 165 -23.03 10.75 13.90
N LEU A 166 -23.59 11.13 15.06
CA LEU A 166 -23.36 10.48 16.34
C LEU A 166 -24.72 10.20 16.99
N ASP A 167 -25.03 8.93 17.22
CA ASP A 167 -26.16 8.51 18.05
C ASP A 167 -25.66 8.19 19.46
N ARG A 168 -25.96 9.11 20.40
CA ARG A 168 -25.59 8.99 21.82
C ARG A 168 -26.42 7.96 22.58
N THR A 169 -27.54 7.53 22.04
CA THR A 169 -28.40 6.53 22.69
C THR A 169 -27.83 5.13 22.49
N GLN A 170 -27.27 4.89 21.30
CA GLN A 170 -26.70 3.60 20.92
C GLN A 170 -25.17 3.59 20.96
N ASP A 171 -24.54 4.72 21.30
CA ASP A 171 -23.09 4.96 21.20
C ASP A 171 -22.54 4.54 19.83
N THR A 172 -23.24 4.91 18.75
CA THR A 172 -22.81 4.61 17.38
C THR A 172 -22.46 5.89 16.64
N PHE A 173 -21.54 5.77 15.68
CA PHE A 173 -21.20 6.87 14.79
C PHE A 173 -21.17 6.43 13.34
N ARG A 174 -21.39 7.40 12.46
CA ARG A 174 -21.16 7.29 11.02
C ARG A 174 -20.42 8.53 10.55
N ALA A 175 -19.28 8.33 9.93
CA ALA A 175 -18.43 9.41 9.46
C ALA A 175 -18.11 9.23 7.97
N THR A 176 -18.10 10.32 7.21
CA THR A 176 -17.60 10.36 5.84
C THR A 176 -16.29 11.13 5.83
N LEU A 177 -15.25 10.48 5.30
CA LEU A 177 -13.90 11.00 5.20
C LEU A 177 -13.60 11.30 3.74
N SER A 178 -13.09 12.50 3.47
CA SER A 178 -12.59 12.91 2.15
C SER A 178 -11.08 13.11 2.23
N ALA A 179 -10.34 12.38 1.39
CA ALA A 179 -8.88 12.37 1.41
C ALA A 179 -8.30 12.71 0.02
N PRO A 180 -7.19 13.48 -0.07
CA PRO A 180 -6.44 14.07 1.04
C PRO A 180 -7.13 15.22 1.78
N SER A 181 -8.12 15.87 1.17
CA SER A 181 -8.92 16.95 1.74
C SER A 181 -10.34 16.97 1.16
N ALA A 182 -11.21 17.81 1.70
CA ALA A 182 -12.57 18.02 1.19
C ALA A 182 -12.60 18.70 -0.18
N ASP A 183 -11.67 19.62 -0.45
CA ASP A 183 -11.63 20.42 -1.68
C ASP A 183 -11.00 19.65 -2.87
N ASP A 184 -10.09 18.71 -2.61
CA ASP A 184 -9.42 17.87 -3.61
C ASP A 184 -9.54 16.39 -3.23
N ALA A 185 -10.78 15.93 -3.08
CA ALA A 185 -11.05 14.57 -2.65
C ALA A 185 -10.77 13.55 -3.77
N GLN A 186 -9.70 12.78 -3.63
CA GLN A 186 -9.44 11.61 -4.48
C GLN A 186 -10.11 10.34 -3.96
N SER A 187 -10.33 10.25 -2.65
CA SER A 187 -11.01 9.12 -2.03
C SER A 187 -12.05 9.62 -1.04
N VAL A 188 -13.28 9.09 -1.16
CA VAL A 188 -14.36 9.33 -0.21
C VAL A 188 -14.75 8.00 0.40
N THR A 189 -14.58 7.89 1.72
CA THR A 189 -14.81 6.65 2.47
C THR A 189 -15.78 6.93 3.61
N THR A 190 -16.83 6.13 3.71
CA THR A 190 -17.73 6.16 4.86
C THR A 190 -17.35 5.06 5.85
N LEU A 191 -17.10 5.46 7.10
CA LEU A 191 -16.83 4.58 8.22
C LEU A 191 -18.00 4.60 9.19
N SER A 192 -18.24 3.48 9.86
CA SER A 192 -19.18 3.40 10.96
C SER A 192 -18.62 2.52 12.06
N GLY A 193 -19.16 2.68 13.26
CA GLY A 193 -18.71 1.94 14.41
C GLY A 193 -19.43 2.34 15.68
N THR A 194 -18.88 1.90 16.80
CA THR A 194 -19.34 2.25 18.14
C THR A 194 -18.28 2.98 18.94
N ILE A 195 -18.76 3.81 19.86
CA ILE A 195 -17.96 4.50 20.86
C ILE A 195 -17.92 3.62 22.11
N ARG A 196 -16.72 3.34 22.59
CA ARG A 196 -16.51 2.61 23.85
C ARG A 196 -15.96 3.56 24.88
N HIS A 197 -16.84 4.10 25.70
CA HIS A 197 -16.49 4.98 26.80
C HIS A 197 -15.54 4.31 27.78
N LYS A 198 -14.56 5.07 28.23
CA LYS A 198 -13.63 4.70 29.29
C LYS A 198 -13.87 5.58 30.50
N VAL A 199 -13.65 4.96 31.64
CA VAL A 199 -13.75 5.57 32.95
C VAL A 199 -12.42 5.36 33.66
N ALA A 200 -11.94 6.41 34.32
CA ALA A 200 -10.78 6.31 35.19
C ALA A 200 -11.24 5.69 36.52
N VAL A 201 -10.60 4.60 36.92
CA VAL A 201 -10.89 3.91 38.17
C VAL A 201 -9.66 3.93 39.07
N PRO A 202 -9.81 4.32 40.34
CA PRO A 202 -8.75 4.20 41.32
C PRO A 202 -8.46 2.74 41.66
N VAL A 203 -7.21 2.32 41.48
CA VAL A 203 -6.69 1.00 41.86
C VAL A 203 -5.51 1.13 42.80
N LEU A 204 -5.25 0.10 43.59
CA LEU A 204 -4.10 0.10 44.50
C LEU A 204 -2.80 -0.19 43.74
N LYS A 205 -1.77 0.60 44.01
CA LYS A 205 -0.40 0.39 43.47
C LYS A 205 0.32 -0.77 44.15
N SER A 206 -0.12 -1.14 45.35
CA SER A 206 0.54 -2.14 46.20
C SER A 206 -0.46 -2.80 47.14
N THR A 207 -0.13 -4.01 47.59
CA THR A 207 -0.94 -4.77 48.54
C THR A 207 -1.08 -4.04 49.88
N LEU A 208 -2.31 -3.93 50.37
CA LEU A 208 -2.64 -3.41 51.70
C LEU A 208 -3.27 -4.51 52.58
N LYS A 209 -2.98 -4.47 53.88
CA LYS A 209 -3.51 -5.42 54.86
C LYS A 209 -4.76 -4.86 55.55
N ASN A 210 -5.48 -5.75 56.22
CA ASN A 210 -6.59 -5.35 57.08
C ASN A 210 -6.07 -4.41 58.20
N GLY A 211 -6.73 -3.26 58.36
CA GLY A 211 -6.36 -2.23 59.32
C GLY A 211 -5.54 -1.07 58.74
N ASP A 212 -4.98 -1.23 57.53
CA ASP A 212 -4.25 -0.15 56.86
C ASP A 212 -5.23 0.93 56.35
N ILE A 213 -4.83 2.21 56.41
CA ILE A 213 -5.63 3.33 55.90
C ILE A 213 -5.19 3.63 54.47
N ILE A 214 -6.13 3.60 53.52
CA ILE A 214 -5.87 3.94 52.13
C ILE A 214 -5.56 5.44 52.04
N SER A 215 -4.39 5.80 51.50
CA SER A 215 -4.00 7.18 51.23
C SER A 215 -3.88 7.45 49.73
N ALA A 216 -3.96 8.73 49.32
CA ALA A 216 -3.95 9.09 47.89
C ALA A 216 -2.70 8.61 47.13
N ARG A 217 -1.55 8.47 47.82
CA ARG A 217 -0.31 7.94 47.23
C ARG A 217 -0.37 6.44 46.92
N ASP A 218 -1.27 5.71 47.57
CA ASP A 218 -1.45 4.26 47.38
C ASP A 218 -2.35 3.97 46.18
N LEU A 219 -3.01 5.00 45.63
CA LEU A 219 -3.94 4.90 44.51
C LEU A 219 -3.27 5.29 43.18
N ASP A 220 -3.60 4.55 42.14
CA ASP A 220 -3.36 4.88 40.73
C ASP A 220 -4.68 4.97 39.98
N LEU A 221 -4.69 5.63 38.83
CA LEU A 221 -5.85 5.60 37.93
C LEU A 221 -5.54 4.71 36.74
N ILE A 222 -6.41 3.73 36.50
CA ILE A 222 -6.43 2.98 35.26
C ILE A 222 -7.69 3.31 34.47
N GLU A 223 -7.58 3.38 33.15
CA GLU A 223 -8.74 3.50 32.28
C GLU A 223 -9.28 2.11 31.96
N ILE A 224 -10.55 1.87 32.27
CA ILE A 224 -11.27 0.66 31.85
C ILE A 224 -12.55 1.05 31.10
N PHE A 225 -13.12 0.13 30.32
CA PHE A 225 -14.37 0.41 29.61
C PHE A 225 -15.52 0.53 30.61
N ALA A 226 -16.40 1.52 30.41
CA ALA A 226 -17.55 1.76 31.28
C ALA A 226 -18.45 0.53 31.44
N ARG A 227 -18.57 -0.29 30.39
CA ARG A 227 -19.33 -1.54 30.41
C ARG A 227 -18.74 -2.64 31.31
N ASP A 228 -17.45 -2.54 31.64
CA ASP A 228 -16.74 -3.52 32.46
C ASP A 228 -16.74 -3.09 33.96
N LEU A 229 -17.41 -1.97 34.29
CA LEU A 229 -17.62 -1.52 35.66
C LEU A 229 -18.52 -2.50 36.44
N GLN A 230 -18.09 -2.88 37.63
CA GLN A 230 -18.96 -3.58 38.59
C GLN A 230 -19.75 -2.57 39.43
N PRO A 231 -21.00 -2.88 39.82
CA PRO A 231 -21.89 -1.94 40.55
C PRO A 231 -21.31 -1.38 41.86
N ASP A 232 -20.36 -2.09 42.45
CA ASP A 232 -19.73 -1.85 43.74
C ASP A 232 -18.32 -1.23 43.64
N MET A 233 -17.89 -0.84 42.43
CA MET A 233 -16.60 -0.15 42.24
C MET A 233 -16.65 1.30 42.72
N VAL A 234 -15.61 1.70 43.45
CA VAL A 234 -15.37 3.10 43.79
C VAL A 234 -14.77 3.80 42.57
N LEU A 235 -15.47 4.81 42.05
CA LEU A 235 -15.10 5.52 40.82
C LEU A 235 -14.27 6.78 41.08
N ASP A 236 -14.24 7.25 42.32
CA ASP A 236 -13.60 8.50 42.72
C ASP A 236 -12.55 8.26 43.82
N MET A 237 -11.39 8.91 43.68
CA MET A 237 -10.30 8.78 44.65
C MET A 237 -10.68 9.29 46.02
N GLU A 238 -11.39 10.42 46.11
CA GLU A 238 -11.73 11.04 47.40
C GLU A 238 -12.62 10.12 48.22
N SER A 239 -13.48 9.38 47.53
CA SER A 239 -14.34 8.35 48.10
C SER A 239 -13.58 7.11 48.62
N ALA A 240 -12.36 6.85 48.12
CA ALA A 240 -11.52 5.73 48.53
C ALA A 240 -10.54 6.10 49.67
N VAL A 241 -10.09 7.36 49.73
CA VAL A 241 -9.13 7.84 50.73
C VAL A 241 -9.74 7.82 52.12
N GLY A 242 -9.00 7.30 53.10
CA GLY A 242 -9.45 7.21 54.49
C GLY A 242 -10.28 5.96 54.80
N LEU A 243 -10.60 5.13 53.81
CA LEU A 243 -11.22 3.83 54.03
C LEU A 243 -10.17 2.77 54.44
N THR A 244 -10.66 1.69 55.05
CA THR A 244 -9.84 0.55 55.49
C THR A 244 -10.25 -0.73 54.75
N PRO A 245 -9.31 -1.50 54.19
CA PRO A 245 -9.61 -2.77 53.54
C PRO A 245 -10.19 -3.81 54.50
N ARG A 246 -11.34 -4.41 54.14
CA ARG A 246 -11.98 -5.48 54.92
C ARG A 246 -11.27 -6.83 54.76
N ARG A 247 -10.59 -7.04 53.62
CA ARG A 247 -9.79 -8.23 53.28
C ARG A 247 -8.47 -7.76 52.67
N VAL A 248 -7.47 -8.64 52.63
CA VAL A 248 -6.23 -8.37 51.88
C VAL A 248 -6.59 -8.18 50.41
N ILE A 249 -6.13 -7.07 49.83
CA ILE A 249 -6.35 -6.69 48.45
C ILE A 249 -4.99 -6.35 47.83
N ALA A 250 -4.76 -6.83 46.60
CA ALA A 250 -3.52 -6.74 45.86
C ALA A 250 -3.81 -6.36 44.41
#